data_AF-A0A317JUW2-F1
#
_entry.id   AF-A0A317JUW2-F1
#
_cell.length_a   1.000
_cell.length_b   1.000
_cell.length_c   1.000
_cell.angle_alpha   90.00
_cell.angle_beta   90.00
_cell.angle_gamma   90.00
#
_symmetry.space_group_name_H-M   'P 1'
#
loop_
_entity.id
_entity.type
_entity.pdbx_description
1 polymer ?
#
loop_
_entity_poly.entity_id
_entity_poly.type
_entity_poly.pdbx_seq_one_letter_code
_entity_poly.pdbx_strand_id
1 'polypeptide(L)'
;MKRVGLGVLLFAWLYGVPFLLIVGLIRRTSSPYMATHAAAQAFGATTDTILTAALVLNLALPVAGVLLARLVRDRCWTRHFVWSLVGTALIYFAVSIAGRAATAPLIGWTPADQEPAPRVTQCIPISGGHGCPGG
;
A
#
# COMPACT_ATOMS: atom_id res chain seq x y z
N MET A 1 -24.98 0.25 -24.89
CA MET A 1 -23.75 -0.42 -24.42
C MET A 1 -22.65 0.54 -23.96
N LYS A 2 -22.22 1.54 -24.75
CA LYS A 2 -21.12 2.47 -24.38
C LYS A 2 -21.25 3.14 -23.00
N ARG A 3 -22.46 3.52 -22.59
CA ARG A 3 -22.72 4.13 -21.26
C ARG A 3 -22.63 3.15 -20.09
N VAL A 4 -22.90 1.86 -20.32
CA VAL A 4 -22.78 0.82 -19.30
C VAL A 4 -21.31 0.63 -18.92
N GLY A 5 -20.41 0.65 -19.90
CA GLY A 5 -18.96 0.57 -19.65
C GLY A 5 -18.43 1.74 -18.80
N LEU A 6 -18.85 2.97 -19.11
CA LEU A 6 -18.50 4.16 -18.30
C LEU A 6 -19.05 4.06 -16.88
N GLY A 7 -20.28 3.56 -16.72
CA GLY A 7 -20.85 3.27 -15.40
C GLY A 7 -20.02 2.25 -14.64
N VAL A 8 -19.71 1.10 -15.24
CA VAL A 8 -18.88 0.05 -14.62
C VAL A 8 -17.50 0.59 -14.22
N LEU A 9 -16.86 1.40 -15.05
CA LEU A 9 -15.59 2.07 -14.74
C LEU A 9 -15.71 2.98 -13.51
N LEU A 10 -16.76 3.79 -13.45
CA LEU A 10 -17.00 4.68 -12.32
C LEU A 10 -17.30 3.90 -11.04
N PHE A 11 -18.12 2.84 -11.11
CA PHE A 11 -18.42 1.96 -9.98
C PHE A 11 -17.19 1.19 -9.49
N ALA A 12 -16.38 0.66 -10.41
CA ALA A 12 -15.12 -0.01 -10.09
C ALA A 12 -14.16 0.93 -9.37
N TRP A 13 -14.08 2.20 -9.78
CA TRP A 13 -13.31 3.20 -9.05
C TRP A 13 -13.95 3.54 -7.69
N LEU A 14 -15.25 3.82 -7.67
CA LEU A 14 -15.95 4.29 -6.46
C LEU A 14 -16.00 3.25 -5.34
N TYR A 15 -16.06 1.96 -5.66
CA TYR A 15 -16.15 0.88 -4.68
C TYR A 15 -14.91 0.01 -4.63
N GLY A 16 -14.33 -0.35 -5.78
CA GLY A 16 -13.17 -1.24 -5.83
C GLY A 16 -11.92 -0.61 -5.24
N VAL A 17 -11.64 0.66 -5.53
CA VAL A 17 -10.44 1.35 -5.01
C VAL A 17 -10.53 1.53 -3.50
N PRO A 18 -11.61 2.10 -2.91
CA PRO A 18 -11.73 2.18 -1.46
C PRO A 18 -11.68 0.82 -0.78
N PHE A 19 -12.30 -0.21 -1.37
CA PHE A 19 -12.25 -1.56 -0.83
C PHE A 19 -10.80 -2.08 -0.73
N LEU A 20 -10.01 -1.99 -1.81
CA LEU A 20 -8.62 -2.43 -1.81
C LEU A 20 -7.76 -1.62 -0.84
N LEU A 21 -7.99 -0.30 -0.74
CA LEU A 21 -7.28 0.54 0.21
C LEU A 21 -7.62 0.18 1.66
N ILE A 22 -8.89 -0.05 1.98
CA ILE A 22 -9.32 -0.48 3.32
C ILE A 22 -8.68 -1.83 3.66
N VAL A 23 -8.72 -2.82 2.75
CA VAL A 23 -8.11 -4.13 2.96
C VAL A 23 -6.60 -4.01 3.15
N GLY A 24 -5.91 -3.23 2.31
CA GLY A 24 -4.48 -3.00 2.43
C GLY A 24 -4.11 -2.31 3.74
N LEU A 25 -4.90 -1.32 4.17
CA LEU A 25 -4.71 -0.61 5.43
C LEU A 25 -4.95 -1.52 6.63
N ILE A 26 -6.04 -2.31 6.61
CA ILE A 26 -6.33 -3.30 7.66
C ILE A 26 -5.19 -4.32 7.74
N ARG A 27 -4.69 -4.84 6.62
CA ARG A 27 -3.53 -5.76 6.62
C ARG A 27 -2.28 -5.11 7.17
N ARG A 28 -2.09 -3.81 6.95
CA ARG A 28 -0.95 -3.04 7.46
C ARG A 28 -1.06 -2.74 8.97
N THR A 29 -2.27 -2.52 9.48
CA THR A 29 -2.49 -2.26 10.91
C THR A 29 -2.69 -3.55 11.71
N SER A 30 -3.07 -4.63 11.05
CA SER A 30 -3.11 -5.96 11.65
C SER A 30 -1.68 -6.46 11.77
N SER A 31 -1.27 -6.84 12.99
CA SER A 31 0.03 -7.43 13.27
C SER A 31 -0.13 -8.94 13.47
N PRO A 32 -0.32 -9.74 12.40
CA PRO A 32 -0.42 -11.18 12.55
C PRO A 32 0.92 -11.75 13.01
N TYR A 33 0.89 -12.64 13.99
CA TYR A 33 2.06 -13.38 14.42
C TYR A 33 2.50 -14.34 13.32
N MET A 34 3.77 -14.26 12.90
CA MET A 34 4.33 -15.08 11.84
C MET A 34 5.51 -15.89 12.38
N ALA A 35 5.49 -17.21 12.18
CA ALA A 35 6.51 -18.11 12.74
C ALA A 35 7.88 -17.99 12.08
N THR A 36 7.98 -17.35 10.90
CA THR A 36 9.23 -17.23 10.14
C THR A 36 9.37 -15.86 9.48
N HIS A 37 10.62 -15.42 9.31
CA HIS A 37 10.97 -14.19 8.58
C HIS A 37 10.48 -14.20 7.14
N ALA A 38 10.58 -15.35 6.46
CA ALA A 38 10.09 -15.50 5.08
C ALA A 38 8.58 -15.27 4.97
N ALA A 39 7.80 -15.75 5.95
CA ALA A 39 6.36 -15.52 5.99
C ALA A 39 6.02 -14.04 6.27
N ALA A 40 6.76 -13.41 7.18
CA ALA A 40 6.61 -11.98 7.48
C ALA A 40 6.94 -11.10 6.26
N GLN A 41 7.99 -11.43 5.50
CA GLN A 41 8.34 -10.75 4.25
C GLN A 41 7.29 -10.95 3.16
N ALA A 42 6.80 -12.18 2.96
CA ALA A 42 5.77 -12.46 1.97
C ALA A 42 4.45 -11.71 2.28
N PHE A 43 4.10 -11.61 3.57
CA PHE A 43 2.93 -10.84 4.01
C PHE A 43 3.09 -9.34 3.72
N GLY A 44 4.25 -8.77 4.04
CA GLY A 44 4.59 -7.37 3.73
C GLY A 44 4.54 -7.09 2.24
N ALA A 45 5.22 -7.90 1.42
CA ALA A 45 5.24 -7.76 -0.03
C ALA A 45 3.84 -7.84 -0.66
N THR A 46 2.99 -8.74 -0.16
CA THR A 46 1.60 -8.85 -0.62
C THR A 46 0.81 -7.58 -0.25
N THR A 47 0.99 -7.07 0.96
CA THR A 47 0.31 -5.85 1.43
C THR A 47 0.74 -4.62 0.62
N ASP A 48 2.04 -4.49 0.34
CA ASP A 48 2.55 -3.43 -0.53
C ASP A 48 2.03 -3.54 -1.95
N THR A 49 1.94 -4.77 -2.48
CA THR A 49 1.38 -5.00 -3.81
C THR A 49 -0.09 -4.57 -3.87
N ILE A 50 -0.90 -4.92 -2.86
CA ILE A 50 -2.31 -4.52 -2.78
C ILE A 50 -2.45 -2.99 -2.71
N LEU A 51 -1.69 -2.33 -1.82
CA LEU A 51 -1.73 -0.88 -1.66
C LEU A 51 -1.27 -0.16 -2.94
N THR A 52 -0.18 -0.63 -3.55
CA THR A 52 0.34 -0.07 -4.80
C THR A 52 -0.66 -0.25 -5.93
N ALA A 53 -1.23 -1.45 -6.09
CA ALA A 53 -2.25 -1.72 -7.10
C ALA A 53 -3.50 -0.84 -6.90
N ALA A 54 -3.93 -0.65 -5.66
CA ALA A 54 -5.06 0.21 -5.33
C ALA A 54 -4.80 1.67 -5.72
N LEU A 55 -3.60 2.21 -5.45
CA LEU A 55 -3.21 3.56 -5.83
C LEU A 55 -3.07 3.73 -7.35
N VAL A 56 -2.52 2.74 -8.04
CA VAL A 56 -2.45 2.73 -9.50
C VAL A 56 -3.86 2.74 -10.10
N LEU A 57 -4.76 1.87 -9.63
CA LEU A 57 -6.16 1.84 -10.07
C LEU A 57 -6.92 3.11 -9.73
N ASN A 58 -6.62 3.73 -8.58
CA ASN A 58 -7.19 5.01 -8.15
C ASN A 58 -6.99 6.10 -9.21
N LEU A 59 -5.83 6.11 -9.88
CA LEU A 59 -5.53 7.08 -10.94
C LEU A 59 -5.94 6.58 -12.34
N ALA A 60 -5.67 5.32 -12.65
CA ALA A 60 -5.86 4.76 -13.98
C ALA A 60 -7.34 4.74 -14.39
N LEU A 61 -8.25 4.37 -13.48
CA LEU A 61 -9.68 4.25 -13.79
C LEU A 61 -10.34 5.60 -14.12
N PRO A 62 -10.14 6.69 -13.34
CA PRO A 62 -10.64 8.01 -13.70
C PRO A 62 -10.06 8.54 -15.00
N VAL A 63 -8.75 8.38 -15.23
CA VAL A 63 -8.09 8.86 -16.45
C VAL A 63 -8.64 8.13 -17.67
N ALA A 64 -8.75 6.80 -17.62
CA ALA A 64 -9.38 6.01 -18.67
C ALA A 64 -10.84 6.41 -18.89
N GLY A 65 -11.58 6.68 -17.81
CA GLY A 65 -12.95 7.17 -17.85
C GLY A 65 -13.10 8.53 -18.53
N VAL A 66 -12.23 9.50 -18.23
CA VAL A 66 -12.19 10.80 -18.92
C VAL A 66 -11.90 10.61 -20.40
N LEU A 67 -10.90 9.80 -20.76
CA LEU A 67 -10.53 9.55 -22.15
C LEU A 67 -11.69 8.94 -22.94
N LEU A 68 -12.32 7.89 -22.39
CA LEU A 68 -13.47 7.24 -23.02
C LEU A 68 -14.70 8.16 -23.10
N ALA A 69 -14.99 8.94 -22.05
CA ALA A 69 -16.11 9.89 -22.07
C ALA A 69 -15.90 11.00 -23.10
N ARG A 70 -14.66 11.49 -23.26
CA ARG A 70 -14.29 12.47 -24.30
C ARG A 70 -14.42 11.88 -25.70
N LEU A 71 -13.99 10.64 -25.91
CA LEU A 71 -14.13 9.95 -27.20
C LEU A 71 -15.60 9.80 -27.62
N VAL A 72 -16.50 9.56 -26.66
CA VAL A 72 -17.94 9.46 -26.91
C VAL A 72 -18.64 10.84 -26.93
N ARG A 73 -17.89 11.94 -26.73
CA ARG A 73 -18.37 13.33 -26.65
C ARG A 73 -19.48 13.55 -25.62
N ASP A 74 -19.52 12.76 -24.56
CA ASP A 74 -20.53 12.85 -23.51
C ASP A 74 -20.04 13.78 -22.38
N ARG A 75 -20.52 15.03 -22.39
CA ARG A 75 -20.12 16.07 -21.42
C ARG A 75 -20.55 15.75 -20.00
N CYS A 76 -21.67 15.04 -19.82
CA CYS A 76 -22.18 14.67 -18.50
C CYS A 76 -21.23 13.67 -17.84
N TRP A 77 -20.88 12.59 -18.54
CA TRP A 77 -19.93 11.60 -18.05
C TRP A 77 -18.53 12.17 -17.85
N THR A 78 -18.08 13.07 -18.72
CA THR A 78 -16.79 13.75 -18.54
C THR A 78 -16.74 14.51 -17.21
N ARG A 79 -17.82 15.20 -16.83
CA ARG A 79 -17.90 15.92 -15.54
C ARG A 79 -17.80 14.96 -14.34
N HIS A 80 -18.46 13.80 -14.40
CA HIS A 80 -18.35 12.79 -13.34
C HIS A 80 -16.92 12.28 -13.16
N PHE A 81 -16.22 11.99 -14.25
CA PHE A 81 -14.82 11.55 -14.17
C PHE A 81 -13.84 12.66 -13.78
N VAL A 82 -14.14 13.92 -14.10
CA VAL A 82 -13.36 15.05 -13.57
C VAL A 82 -13.55 15.17 -12.05
N TRP A 83 -14.77 14.97 -11.54
CA TRP A 83 -15.00 14.91 -10.10
C TRP A 83 -14.30 13.71 -9.44
N SER A 84 -14.24 12.56 -10.10
CA SER A 84 -13.49 11.42 -9.57
C SER A 84 -11.97 11.67 -9.54
N LEU A 85 -11.41 12.52 -10.41
CA LEU A 85 -10.02 12.98 -10.27
C LEU A 85 -9.80 13.83 -9.01
N VAL A 86 -10.77 14.65 -8.62
CA VAL A 86 -10.71 15.36 -7.31
C VAL A 86 -10.75 14.36 -6.16
N GLY A 87 -11.63 13.35 -6.23
CA GLY A 87 -11.66 12.26 -5.26
C GLY A 87 -10.36 11.46 -5.20
N THR A 88 -9.71 11.26 -6.35
CA THR A 88 -8.40 10.60 -6.46
C THR A 88 -7.35 11.37 -5.65
N ALA A 89 -7.29 12.70 -5.81
CA ALA A 89 -6.39 13.57 -5.06
C ALA A 89 -6.66 13.52 -3.54
N LEU A 90 -7.93 13.51 -3.14
CA LEU A 90 -8.32 13.36 -1.73
C LEU A 90 -7.87 12.01 -1.15
N ILE A 91 -8.00 10.92 -1.92
CA ILE A 91 -7.53 9.60 -1.52
C ILE A 91 -6.00 9.59 -1.34
N TYR A 92 -5.25 10.17 -2.28
CA TYR A 92 -3.80 10.30 -2.14
C TYR A 92 -3.41 11.08 -0.88
N PHE A 93 -4.12 12.18 -0.60
CA PHE A 93 -3.90 12.97 0.60
C PHE A 93 -4.17 12.15 1.87
N ALA A 94 -5.31 11.45 1.93
CA ALA A 94 -5.66 10.58 3.06
C ALA A 94 -4.63 9.46 3.28
N VAL A 95 -4.19 8.80 2.20
CA VAL A 95 -3.16 7.75 2.27
C VAL A 95 -1.81 8.32 2.72
N SER A 96 -1.45 9.52 2.27
CA SER A 96 -0.20 10.17 2.70
C SER A 96 -0.19 10.51 4.21
N ILE A 97 -1.34 10.88 4.77
CA ILE A 97 -1.51 11.10 6.20
C ILE A 97 -1.46 9.77 6.95
N ALA A 98 -2.21 8.76 6.48
CA ALA A 98 -2.25 7.44 7.10
C ALA A 98 -0.88 6.75 7.09
N GLY A 99 -0.09 6.92 6.01
CA GLY A 99 1.27 6.38 5.91
C GLY A 99 2.22 6.96 6.97
N ARG A 100 2.00 8.20 7.44
CA ARG A 100 2.74 8.80 8.55
C ARG A 100 2.28 8.28 9.93
N ALA A 101 1.01 7.89 10.05
CA ALA A 101 0.46 7.33 11.28
C ALA A 101 0.75 5.83 11.45
N ALA A 102 0.87 5.10 10.33
CA ALA A 102 1.22 3.68 10.30
C ALA A 102 2.75 3.50 10.44
N THR A 103 3.26 3.76 11.64
CA THR A 103 4.68 3.58 12.04
C THR A 103 5.07 2.12 12.27
N ALA A 104 4.11 1.18 12.23
CA ALA A 104 4.41 -0.24 12.32
C ALA A 104 5.20 -0.70 11.08
N PRO A 105 6.30 -1.47 11.25
CA PRO A 105 7.02 -2.06 10.13
C PRO A 105 6.04 -2.92 9.31
N LEU A 106 6.13 -2.85 7.98
CA LEU A 106 5.31 -3.69 7.08
C LEU A 106 5.68 -5.19 7.14
N ILE A 107 6.70 -5.52 7.92
CA ILE A 107 7.14 -6.88 8.20
C ILE A 107 6.37 -7.35 9.44
N GLY A 108 5.68 -8.48 9.34
CA GLY A 108 5.06 -9.13 10.49
C GLY A 108 6.08 -9.38 11.62
N TRP A 109 5.64 -9.38 12.87
CA TRP A 109 6.53 -9.65 14.00
C TRP A 109 7.05 -11.10 13.94
N THR A 110 8.36 -11.25 14.04
CA THR A 110 9.05 -12.54 14.19
C THR A 110 9.55 -12.70 15.63
N PRO A 111 9.64 -13.93 16.16
CA PRO A 111 10.25 -14.19 17.48
C PRO A 111 11.72 -13.74 17.52
N ALA A 112 12.15 -13.19 18.65
CA ALA A 112 13.52 -12.69 18.87
C ALA A 112 14.59 -13.77 18.61
N ASP A 113 14.23 -15.05 18.81
CA ASP A 113 15.09 -16.22 18.62
C ASP A 113 15.51 -16.43 17.15
N GLN A 114 14.83 -15.76 16.20
CA GLN A 114 15.15 -15.77 14.77
C GLN A 114 15.67 -14.44 14.24
N GLU A 115 15.84 -13.41 15.07
CA GLU A 115 16.56 -12.21 14.65
C GLU A 115 18.03 -12.59 14.39
N PRO A 116 18.57 -12.34 13.17
CA PRO A 116 19.98 -12.54 12.95
C PRO A 116 20.74 -11.65 13.94
N ALA A 117 21.65 -12.25 14.72
CA ALA A 117 22.50 -11.50 15.63
C ALA A 117 23.09 -10.29 14.87
N PRO A 118 22.98 -9.07 15.43
CA PRO A 118 23.42 -7.88 14.71
C PRO A 118 24.86 -8.10 14.25
N ARG A 119 25.13 -7.85 12.96
CA ARG A 119 26.51 -7.91 12.46
C ARG A 119 27.31 -6.94 13.30
N VAL A 120 28.16 -7.45 14.18
CA VAL A 120 29.09 -6.67 14.98
C VAL A 120 30.10 -6.07 14.01
N THR A 121 29.77 -4.92 13.43
CA THR A 121 30.66 -4.16 12.54
C THR A 121 31.71 -3.37 13.31
N GLN A 122 31.54 -3.25 14.63
CA GLN A 122 32.48 -2.60 15.52
C GLN A 122 32.52 -3.35 16.84
N CYS A 123 33.69 -3.87 17.19
CA CYS A 123 33.95 -4.31 18.56
C CYS A 123 33.93 -3.06 19.45
N ILE A 124 32.92 -2.94 20.31
CA ILE A 124 32.92 -1.94 21.37
C ILE A 124 33.74 -2.53 22.51
N PRO A 125 34.95 -2.03 22.80
CA PRO A 125 35.76 -2.55 23.89
C PRO A 125 35.04 -2.28 25.22
N ILE A 126 34.70 -3.36 25.94
CA ILE A 126 34.17 -3.27 27.30
C ILE A 126 35.36 -2.99 28.22
N SER A 127 35.29 -1.90 28.99
CA SER A 127 36.31 -1.55 29.98
C SER A 127 36.37 -2.65 31.04
N GLY A 128 37.43 -3.47 31.01
CA GLY A 128 37.54 -4.70 31.81
C GLY A 128 38.42 -5.79 31.16
N GLY A 129 38.81 -5.63 29.90
CA GLY A 129 39.96 -6.33 29.35
C GLY A 129 39.73 -7.80 29.03
N HIS A 130 38.70 -8.12 28.25
CA HIS A 130 38.69 -9.25 27.30
C HIS A 130 37.66 -8.95 26.19
N GLY A 131 38.14 -8.45 25.05
CA GLY A 131 37.32 -8.13 23.88
C GLY A 131 37.74 -8.94 22.65
N CYS A 132 36.82 -9.81 22.20
CA CYS A 132 36.66 -10.53 20.93
C CYS A 132 37.88 -11.14 20.21
N PRO A 133 38.04 -12.48 20.29
CA PRO A 133 38.68 -13.27 19.24
C PRO A 133 37.61 -13.92 18.34
N GLY A 134 37.33 -13.33 17.18
CA GLY A 134 36.86 -14.08 16.00
C GLY A 134 35.58 -14.93 16.07
N GLY A 135 34.67 -14.75 17.02
CA GLY A 135 33.37 -15.45 17.05
C GLY A 135 32.68 -15.39 18.40
#